data_AF-A0A7K2YZZ1-F1
#
_entry.id   AF-A0A7K2YZZ1-F1
#
_cell.length_a   1.000
_cell.length_b   1.000
_cell.length_c   1.000
_cell.angle_alpha   90.00
_cell.angle_beta   90.00
_cell.angle_gamma   90.00
#
_symmetry.space_group_name_H-M   'P 1'
#
loop_
_entity.id
_entity.type
_entity.pdbx_description
1 polymer ?
#
loop_
_entity_poly.entity_id
_entity_poly.type
_entity_poly.pdbx_seq_one_letter_code
_entity_poly.pdbx_strand_id
1 'polypeptide(L)' 'MCLWEWPNGGGARWDVPHCLENDVPSWLRNKTSSVRTHANKVTLYVGLPGDDPVIGQWTSTNLSPQHEDRTYKVWVWCD' A
#
# COMPACT_ATOMS: atom_id res chain seq x y z
N MET A 1 3.92 -8.56 2.03
CA MET A 1 2.82 -7.99 1.21
C MET A 1 3.45 -7.07 0.18
N CYS A 2 2.75 -6.74 -0.89
CA CYS A 2 3.36 -6.10 -2.05
C CYS A 2 2.53 -4.90 -2.51
N LEU A 3 3.21 -3.84 -2.91
CA LEU A 3 2.65 -2.65 -3.56
C LEU A 3 3.18 -2.55 -4.99
N TRP A 4 2.35 -2.05 -5.90
CA TRP A 4 2.68 -1.89 -7.30
C TRP A 4 2.35 -0.51 -7.84
N GLU A 5 3.14 -0.09 -8.81
CA GLU A 5 3.00 1.19 -9.49
C GLU A 5 1.74 1.26 -10.36
N TRP A 6 1.33 0.15 -10.98
CA TRP A 6 0.16 0.13 -11.87
C TRP A 6 -0.93 -0.81 -11.38
N PRO A 7 -2.17 -0.68 -11.90
CA PRO A 7 -3.24 -1.61 -11.63
C PRO A 7 -2.87 -3.07 -11.97
N ASN A 8 -3.54 -4.01 -11.31
CA ASN A 8 -3.41 -5.45 -11.53
C ASN A 8 -1.98 -6.01 -11.34
N GLY A 9 -1.18 -5.39 -10.46
CA GLY A 9 0.18 -5.83 -10.17
C GLY A 9 1.22 -5.48 -11.25
N GLY A 10 0.97 -4.43 -12.03
CA GLY A 10 1.91 -3.96 -13.06
C GLY A 10 2.95 -2.96 -12.56
N GLY A 11 3.98 -2.70 -13.36
CA GLY A 11 4.97 -1.66 -13.10
C GLY A 11 5.97 -2.02 -12.00
N ALA A 12 6.58 -0.99 -11.40
CA ALA A 12 7.52 -1.18 -10.29
C ALA A 12 6.82 -1.84 -9.09
N ARG A 13 7.50 -2.81 -8.47
CA ARG A 13 7.00 -3.58 -7.33
C ARG A 13 7.88 -3.33 -6.12
N TRP A 14 7.24 -3.10 -4.97
CA TRP A 14 7.90 -3.12 -3.67
C TRP A 14 7.33 -4.24 -2.79
N ASP A 15 8.21 -5.10 -2.30
CA ASP A 15 7.90 -6.06 -1.25
C ASP A 15 8.13 -5.39 0.11
N VAL A 16 7.05 -5.24 0.88
CA VAL A 16 7.12 -4.62 2.21
C VAL A 16 7.91 -5.54 3.15
N PRO A 17 9.03 -5.07 3.72
CA PRO A 17 10.07 -5.93 4.28
C PRO A 17 9.72 -6.48 5.66
N HIS A 18 8.92 -5.78 6.46
CA HIS A 18 8.59 -6.22 7.82
C HIS A 18 7.18 -5.83 8.26
N CYS A 19 6.79 -6.36 9.40
CA CYS A 19 5.57 -6.02 10.11
C CYS A 19 5.61 -4.58 10.64
N LEU A 20 4.46 -4.10 11.10
CA LEU A 20 4.27 -2.75 11.63
C LEU A 20 4.50 -1.69 10.54
N GLU A 21 4.99 -0.53 10.95
CA GLU A 21 5.19 0.63 10.10
C GLU A 21 6.36 0.44 9.14
N ASN A 22 6.13 0.73 7.86
CA ASN A 22 7.15 0.80 6.82
C ASN A 22 6.92 2.06 5.98
N ASP A 23 7.97 2.84 5.76
CA ASP A 23 7.94 3.95 4.80
C ASP A 23 8.00 3.42 3.38
N VAL A 24 7.16 3.98 2.49
CA VAL A 24 7.21 3.62 1.07
C VAL A 24 8.50 4.18 0.47
N PRO A 25 9.28 3.38 -0.29
CA PRO A 25 10.48 3.85 -0.96
C PRO A 25 10.20 5.07 -1.84
N SER A 26 11.14 6.01 -1.89
CA SER A 26 10.99 7.28 -2.62
C SER A 26 10.58 7.11 -4.09
N TRP A 27 10.98 6.02 -4.73
CA TRP A 27 10.64 5.71 -6.12
C TRP A 27 9.19 5.22 -6.33
N LEU A 28 8.53 4.71 -5.28
CA LEU A 28 7.13 4.23 -5.31
C LEU A 28 6.16 5.15 -4.55
N ARG A 29 6.69 6.06 -3.73
CA ARG A 29 5.90 7.01 -2.95
C ARG A 29 4.97 7.80 -3.86
N ASN A 30 3.69 7.84 -3.52
CA ASN A 30 2.64 8.51 -4.31
C ASN A 30 2.50 7.98 -5.74
N LYS A 31 2.80 6.70 -5.96
CA LYS A 31 2.61 6.05 -7.26
C LYS A 31 1.95 4.69 -7.16
N THR A 32 1.37 4.36 -6.01
CA THR A 32 0.83 3.02 -5.78
C THR A 32 -0.59 2.93 -6.32
N SER A 33 -0.85 1.96 -7.20
CA SER A 33 -2.16 1.73 -7.81
C SER A 33 -2.78 0.38 -7.45
N SER A 34 -1.97 -0.60 -7.02
CA SER A 34 -2.51 -1.88 -6.59
C SER A 34 -1.70 -2.52 -5.46
N VAL A 35 -2.37 -3.37 -4.70
CA VAL A 35 -1.86 -4.00 -3.48
C VAL A 35 -2.26 -5.47 -3.41
N ARG A 36 -1.38 -6.29 -2.85
CA ARG A 36 -1.60 -7.70 -2.56
C ARG A 36 -1.09 -8.01 -1.17
N THR A 37 -1.98 -8.48 -0.30
CA THR A 37 -1.61 -8.95 1.03
C THR A 37 -1.61 -10.48 1.05
N HIS A 38 -0.85 -11.06 1.98
CA HIS A 38 -0.87 -12.50 2.25
C HIS A 38 -1.90 -12.80 3.35
N ALA A 39 -3.14 -12.33 3.17
CA ALA A 39 -4.20 -12.36 4.18
C ALA A 39 -3.96 -11.51 5.45
N ASN A 40 -2.78 -10.91 5.62
CA ASN A 40 -2.52 -9.92 6.66
C ASN A 40 -3.46 -8.71 6.52
N LYS A 41 -3.88 -8.15 7.67
CA LYS A 41 -4.52 -6.84 7.72
C LYS A 41 -3.47 -5.76 7.46
N VAL A 42 -3.81 -4.79 6.61
CA VAL A 42 -2.91 -3.74 6.18
C VAL A 42 -3.62 -2.39 6.24
N THR A 43 -2.87 -1.38 6.67
CA THR A 43 -3.28 0.01 6.64
C THR A 43 -2.36 0.75 5.67
N LEU A 44 -2.92 1.38 4.64
CA LEU A 44 -2.22 2.28 3.73
C LEU A 44 -2.50 3.71 4.18
N TYR A 45 -1.44 4.45 4.50
CA TYR A 45 -1.56 5.89 4.73
C TYR A 45 -1.45 6.59 3.38
N VAL A 46 -2.54 7.23 3.02
CA VAL A 46 -2.69 7.97 1.75
C VAL A 46 -2.76 9.46 2.06
N GLY A 47 -2.27 10.29 1.15
CA GLY A 47 -2.41 11.75 1.27
C GLY A 47 -1.39 12.40 2.19
N LEU A 48 -1.82 13.40 2.96
CA LEU A 48 -0.98 14.10 3.93
C LEU A 48 -1.02 13.41 5.31
N PRO A 49 0.01 13.60 6.16
CA PRO A 49 -0.07 13.20 7.56
C PRO A 49 -1.32 13.82 8.23
N GLY A 50 -2.24 12.98 8.67
CA GLY A 50 -3.52 13.39 9.28
C GLY A 50 -4.76 12.93 8.50
N ASP A 51 -4.62 12.52 7.25
CA ASP A 51 -5.71 11.93 6.47
C ASP A 51 -6.08 10.53 6.98
N ASP A 52 -7.36 10.16 6.85
CA ASP A 52 -7.85 8.84 7.26
C ASP A 52 -7.19 7.74 6.41
N PRO A 53 -6.60 6.73 7.04
CA PRO A 53 -5.90 5.70 6.30
C PRO A 53 -6.86 4.65 5.74
N VAL A 54 -6.45 4.02 4.64
CA VAL A 54 -7.20 2.93 4.01
C VAL A 54 -6.85 1.62 4.69
N ILE A 55 -7.83 0.95 5.31
CA ILE A 55 -7.62 -0.30 6.04
C ILE A 55 -8.29 -1.46 5.29
N GLY A 56 -7.59 -2.57 5.11
CA GLY A 56 -8.19 -3.78 4.57
C GLY A 56 -7.33 -5.03 4.65
N GLN A 57 -7.97 -6.17 4.42
CA GLN A 57 -7.34 -7.48 4.22
C GLN A 57 -7.56 -7.86 2.76
N TRP A 58 -6.67 -7.40 1.87
CA TRP A 58 -6.84 -7.58 0.43
C TRP A 58 -6.02 -8.75 -0.08
N THR A 59 -6.69 -9.80 -0.57
CA THR A 59 -5.99 -10.89 -1.29
C THR A 59 -5.30 -10.39 -2.55
N SER A 60 -5.91 -9.44 -3.26
CA SER A 60 -5.34 -8.59 -4.33
C SER A 60 -6.39 -7.54 -4.72
N THR A 61 -6.06 -6.24 -4.73
CA THR A 61 -7.00 -5.20 -5.19
C THR A 61 -6.28 -4.03 -5.86
N ASN A 62 -6.97 -3.39 -6.81
CA ASN A 62 -6.63 -2.03 -7.23
C ASN A 62 -7.10 -1.06 -6.14
N LEU A 63 -6.35 0.03 -5.96
CA LEU A 63 -6.80 1.13 -5.13
C LEU A 63 -7.91 1.89 -5.84
N SER A 64 -8.83 2.48 -5.08
CA SER A 64 -9.85 3.34 -5.68
C SER A 64 -9.21 4.65 -6.18
N PRO A 65 -9.85 5.38 -7.10
CA PRO A 65 -9.31 6.64 -7.62
C PRO A 65 -8.97 7.69 -6.55
N GLN A 66 -9.58 7.60 -5.37
CA GLN A 66 -9.30 8.51 -4.24
C GLN A 66 -7.99 8.17 -3.51
N HIS A 67 -7.46 6.95 -3.67
CA HIS A 67 -6.36 6.39 -2.90
C HIS A 67 -5.15 5.99 -3.76
N GLU A 68 -5.37 5.76 -5.05
CA GLU A 68 -4.31 5.59 -6.05
C GLU A 68 -3.34 6.79 -6.02
N ASP A 69 -2.06 6.51 -6.24
CA ASP A 69 -0.99 7.53 -6.34
C ASP A 69 -0.83 8.43 -5.12
N ARG A 70 -1.26 7.95 -3.96
CA ARG A 70 -1.22 8.75 -2.71
C ARG A 70 -0.56 8.04 -1.54
N THR A 71 -0.17 6.77 -1.73
CA THR A 71 0.39 5.97 -0.65
C THR A 71 1.81 6.41 -0.32
N TYR A 72 2.07 6.72 0.94
CA TYR A 72 3.39 7.13 1.41
C TYR A 72 3.94 6.30 2.57
N LYS A 73 3.07 5.57 3.27
CA LYS A 73 3.43 4.72 4.41
C LYS A 73 2.46 3.53 4.47
N VAL A 74 2.95 2.42 5.01
CA VAL A 74 2.18 1.19 5.19
C VAL A 74 2.34 0.69 6.62
N TRP A 75 1.25 0.23 7.23
CA TRP A 75 1.28 -0.57 8.46
C TRP A 75 0.79 -1.98 8.17
N VAL A 76 1.60 -2.98 8.51
CA VAL A 76 1.24 -4.40 8.36
C VAL A 76 0.98 -5.01 9.73
N TRP A 77 -0.21 -5.53 9.93
CA TRP A 77 -0.58 -6.31 11.11
C TRP A 77 -0.15 -7.76 10.89
N CYS A 78 0.53 -8.36 11.88
CA CYS A 78 1.20 -9.67 11.77
C CYS A 78 0.84 -10.63 12.91
N ASP A 79 -0.29 -10.39 13.53
CA ASP A 79 -0.98 -11.27 14.49
C ASP A 79 -1.46 -12.58 13.86
#